data_AF-A0A956K9E9-F1
#
_entry.id   AF-A0A956K9E9-F1
#
_cell.length_a   1.000
_cell.length_b   1.000
_cell.length_c   1.000
_cell.angle_alpha   90.00
_cell.angle_beta   90.00
_cell.angle_gamma   90.00
#
_symmetry.space_group_name_H-M   'P 1'
#
loop_
_entity.id
_entity.type
_entity.pdbx_description
1 polymer ?
#
loop_
_entity_poly.entity_id
_entity_poly.type
_entity_poly.pdbx_seq_one_letter_code
_entity_poly.pdbx_strand_id
1 'polypeptide(L)'
;MHRIRSVLTYVCVACLLPTLAQAASDPTVEEQLLLTINNLWMVLATVLVFAMHLGFSALEAGLTQAKNTVNVLFKNLCVVAIGLLTYAAVGFSLMYPGPDFAGGLLGFAGFGLHPPAEAETFAYA
;
A
#
# COMPACT_ATOMS: atom_id res chain seq x y z
N MET A 1 50.71 12.45 19.60
CA MET A 1 49.55 13.35 19.80
C MET A 1 48.81 13.73 18.49
N HIS A 2 49.42 13.66 17.30
CA HIS A 2 48.73 13.97 16.02
C HIS A 2 47.69 12.93 15.55
N ARG A 3 47.88 11.64 15.85
CA ARG A 3 46.97 10.57 15.41
C ARG A 3 45.59 10.60 16.08
N ILE A 4 45.51 11.05 17.33
CA ILE A 4 44.24 11.16 18.08
C ILE A 4 43.39 12.33 17.57
N ARG A 5 44.01 13.46 17.20
CA ARG A 5 43.30 14.60 16.58
C ARG A 5 42.72 14.22 15.21
N SER A 6 43.49 13.52 14.37
CA SER A 6 43.01 13.06 13.04
C SER A 6 41.91 12.01 13.14
N VAL A 7 42.00 11.06 14.07
CA VAL A 7 40.93 10.07 14.32
C VAL A 7 39.66 10.75 14.83
N LEU A 8 39.77 11.75 15.72
CA LEU A 8 38.62 12.53 16.20
C LEU A 8 37.96 13.33 15.06
N THR A 9 38.75 13.92 14.16
CA THR A 9 38.21 14.59 12.96
C THR A 9 37.53 13.59 12.01
N TYR A 10 38.10 12.41 11.79
CA TYR A 10 37.49 11.36 10.95
C TYR A 10 36.19 10.80 11.55
N VAL A 11 36.13 10.60 12.87
CA VAL A 11 34.91 10.15 13.56
C VAL A 11 33.83 11.25 13.53
N CYS A 12 34.20 12.52 13.71
CA CYS A 12 33.26 13.64 13.56
C CYS A 12 32.74 13.79 12.11
N VAL A 13 33.59 13.61 11.09
CA VAL A 13 33.18 13.65 9.68
C VAL A 13 32.31 12.43 9.33
N ALA A 14 32.65 11.23 9.82
CA ALA A 14 31.84 10.02 9.63
C ALA A 14 30.46 10.10 10.31
N CYS A 15 30.35 10.79 11.45
CA CYS A 15 29.08 11.06 12.11
C CYS A 15 28.27 12.19 11.47
N LEU A 16 28.89 13.12 10.73
CA LEU A 16 28.20 14.24 10.07
C LEU A 16 27.77 13.94 8.63
N LEU A 17 28.46 13.02 7.94
CA LEU A 17 28.08 12.54 6.60
C LEU A 17 26.63 12.01 6.51
N PRO A 18 26.13 11.17 7.44
CA PRO A 18 24.72 10.75 7.40
C PRO A 18 23.76 11.91 7.67
N THR A 19 24.12 12.89 8.50
CA THR A 19 23.27 14.07 8.79
C THR A 19 23.11 14.99 7.58
N LEU A 20 24.14 15.11 6.73
CA LEU A 20 24.09 15.88 5.49
C LEU A 20 23.39 15.10 4.36
N ALA A 21 23.49 13.77 4.36
CA ALA A 21 22.71 12.91 3.46
C ALA A 21 21.20 12.99 3.76
N GLN A 22 20.82 13.08 5.05
CA GLN A 22 19.44 13.30 5.46
C GLN A 22 18.91 14.72 5.19
N ALA A 23 19.79 15.72 5.04
CA ALA A 23 19.39 17.08 4.70
C ALA A 23 19.08 17.27 3.20
N ALA A 24 19.51 16.33 2.34
CA ALA A 24 19.14 16.32 0.91
C ALA A 24 17.82 15.57 0.64
N SER A 25 17.28 14.88 1.64
CA SER A 25 16.02 14.13 1.57
C SER A 25 14.81 14.87 2.11
N ASP A 26 14.94 16.14 2.50
CA ASP A 26 13.78 16.97 2.80
C ASP A 26 13.07 17.27 1.46
N PRO A 27 11.94 16.61 1.16
CA PRO A 27 11.16 16.95 -0.01
C PRO A 27 10.61 18.36 0.21
N THR A 28 10.54 19.16 -0.84
CA THR A 28 9.84 20.45 -0.78
C THR A 28 8.44 20.22 -0.18
N VAL A 29 8.00 21.12 0.72
CA VAL A 29 6.72 20.97 1.46
C VAL A 29 5.53 20.72 0.52
N GLU A 30 5.63 21.22 -0.72
CA GLU A 30 4.66 21.02 -1.80
C GLU A 30 4.55 19.55 -2.25
N GLU A 31 5.66 18.83 -2.40
CA GLU A 31 5.68 17.41 -2.80
C GLU A 31 5.14 16.49 -1.69
N GLN A 32 5.44 16.80 -0.43
CA GLN A 32 4.86 16.10 0.73
C GLN A 32 3.35 16.29 0.83
N LEU A 33 2.87 17.50 0.51
CA LEU A 33 1.45 17.82 0.48
C LEU A 33 0.72 17.03 -0.60
N LEU A 34 1.27 16.96 -1.82
CA LEU A 34 0.67 16.20 -2.91
C LEU A 34 0.60 14.69 -2.60
N LEU A 35 1.67 14.09 -2.07
CA LEU A 35 1.66 12.69 -1.66
C LEU A 35 0.64 12.42 -0.55
N THR A 36 0.53 13.32 0.43
CA THR A 36 -0.44 13.18 1.52
C THR A 36 -1.88 13.30 1.01
N ILE A 37 -2.16 14.26 0.12
CA ILE A 37 -3.49 14.48 -0.46
C ILE A 37 -3.89 13.31 -1.36
N ASN A 38 -2.99 12.82 -2.22
CA ASN A 38 -3.26 11.68 -3.11
C ASN A 38 -3.53 10.40 -2.31
N ASN A 39 -2.73 10.11 -1.27
CA ASN A 39 -2.98 8.97 -0.39
C ASN A 39 -4.29 9.11 0.38
N LEU A 40 -4.61 10.30 0.89
CA LEU A 40 -5.88 10.55 1.57
C LEU A 40 -7.06 10.30 0.62
N TRP A 41 -6.96 10.78 -0.62
CA TRP A 41 -7.97 10.56 -1.64
C TRP A 41 -8.14 9.07 -1.98
N MET A 42 -7.05 8.31 -2.10
CA MET A 42 -7.12 6.86 -2.33
C MET A 42 -7.81 6.11 -1.19
N VAL A 43 -7.54 6.47 0.07
CA VAL A 43 -8.21 5.85 1.23
C VAL A 43 -9.70 6.24 1.24
N LEU A 44 -10.04 7.50 0.94
CA LEU A 44 -11.43 7.95 0.83
C LEU A 44 -12.18 7.18 -0.28
N ALA A 45 -11.59 7.07 -1.47
CA ALA A 45 -12.15 6.31 -2.58
C ALA A 45 -12.35 4.83 -2.21
N THR A 46 -11.41 4.24 -1.48
CA THR A 46 -11.50 2.85 -1.00
C THR A 46 -12.72 2.65 -0.08
N VAL A 47 -12.96 3.58 0.86
CA VAL A 47 -14.13 3.54 1.75
C VAL A 47 -15.44 3.65 0.96
N LEU A 48 -15.49 4.50 -0.07
CA LEU A 48 -16.66 4.61 -0.95
C LEU A 48 -16.96 3.31 -1.71
N VAL A 49 -15.94 2.59 -2.17
CA VAL A 49 -16.11 1.30 -2.84
C VAL A 49 -16.60 0.22 -1.86
N PHE A 50 -16.08 0.18 -0.64
CA PHE A 50 -16.59 -0.73 0.39
C PHE A 50 -18.07 -0.50 0.72
N ALA A 51 -18.54 0.75 0.67
CA ALA A 51 -19.95 1.08 0.88
C ALA A 51 -20.88 0.46 -0.20
N MET A 52 -20.39 0.16 -1.41
CA MET A 52 -21.19 -0.49 -2.45
C MET A 52 -21.54 -1.94 -2.11
N HIS A 53 -20.60 -2.68 -1.52
CA HIS A 53 -20.86 -4.06 -1.09
C HIS A 53 -21.92 -4.10 0.02
N LEU A 54 -21.85 -3.16 0.98
CA LEU A 54 -22.88 -3.00 2.01
C LEU A 54 -24.24 -2.58 1.41
N GLY A 55 -24.23 -1.67 0.44
CA GLY A 55 -25.44 -1.19 -0.24
C GLY A 55 -26.17 -2.30 -0.98
N PHE A 56 -25.44 -3.14 -1.74
CA PHE A 56 -26.03 -4.28 -2.44
C PHE A 56 -26.55 -5.34 -1.46
N SER A 57 -25.82 -5.59 -0.37
CA SER A 57 -26.25 -6.48 0.72
C SER A 57 -27.61 -6.08 1.31
N ALA A 58 -27.82 -4.78 1.52
CA ALA A 58 -29.09 -4.25 2.04
C ALA A 58 -30.25 -4.42 1.04
N LEU A 59 -29.99 -4.26 -0.26
CA LEU A 59 -31.00 -4.46 -1.32
C LEU A 59 -31.39 -5.93 -1.46
N GLU A 60 -30.42 -6.85 -1.44
CA GLU A 60 -30.69 -8.30 -1.47
C GLU A 60 -31.42 -8.78 -0.21
N ALA A 61 -31.07 -8.23 0.95
CA ALA A 61 -31.75 -8.51 2.21
C ALA A 61 -33.20 -8.00 2.22
N GLY A 62 -33.46 -6.84 1.61
CA GLY A 62 -34.78 -6.22 1.55
C GLY A 62 -35.75 -6.85 0.53
N LEU A 63 -35.24 -7.46 -0.53
CA LEU A 63 -36.04 -8.11 -1.58
C LEU A 63 -36.26 -9.62 -1.36
N THR A 64 -35.62 -10.21 -0.34
CA THR A 64 -35.73 -11.64 -0.03
C THR A 64 -36.66 -11.92 1.14
N GLN A 65 -37.21 -13.14 1.20
CA GLN A 65 -38.11 -13.54 2.28
C GLN A 65 -37.39 -13.51 3.64
N ALA A 66 -38.02 -12.91 4.66
CA ALA A 66 -37.45 -12.69 5.99
C ALA A 66 -36.81 -13.95 6.64
N LYS A 67 -37.36 -15.14 6.34
CA LYS A 67 -36.83 -16.42 6.84
C LYS A 67 -35.46 -16.80 6.27
N ASN A 68 -35.06 -16.24 5.14
CA ASN A 68 -33.78 -16.52 4.46
C ASN A 68 -32.80 -15.33 4.46
N THR A 69 -33.24 -14.14 4.90
CA THR A 69 -32.43 -12.90 4.89
C THR A 69 -31.09 -13.06 5.62
N VAL A 70 -31.05 -13.77 6.75
CA VAL A 70 -29.81 -14.03 7.51
C VAL A 70 -28.79 -14.82 6.69
N ASN A 71 -29.25 -15.81 5.92
CA ASN A 71 -28.37 -16.67 5.11
C ASN A 71 -27.84 -15.93 3.87
N VAL A 72 -28.58 -14.94 3.36
CA VAL A 72 -28.15 -14.07 2.27
C VAL A 72 -27.11 -13.07 2.76
N LEU A 73 -27.38 -12.40 3.90
CA LEU A 73 -26.48 -11.43 4.51
C LEU A 73 -25.12 -12.04 4.87
N PHE A 74 -25.13 -13.29 5.38
CA PHE A 74 -23.92 -14.02 5.71
C PHE A 74 -23.03 -14.29 4.48
N LYS A 75 -23.62 -14.69 3.36
CA LYS A 75 -22.88 -14.93 2.11
C LYS A 75 -22.30 -13.63 1.55
N ASN A 76 -23.09 -12.56 1.57
CA ASN A 76 -22.66 -11.27 1.06
C ASN A 76 -21.46 -10.71 1.86
N LEU A 77 -21.47 -10.85 3.20
CA LEU A 77 -20.32 -10.51 4.04
C LEU A 77 -19.11 -11.42 3.78
N CYS A 78 -19.32 -12.73 3.65
CA CYS A 78 -18.25 -13.69 3.41
C CYS A 78 -17.52 -13.44 2.09
N VAL A 79 -18.23 -13.00 1.03
CA VAL A 79 -17.61 -12.66 -0.27
C VAL A 79 -16.63 -11.49 -0.13
N VAL A 80 -16.98 -10.45 0.64
CA VAL A 80 -16.08 -9.31 0.88
C VAL A 80 -14.84 -9.75 1.68
N ALA A 81 -15.04 -10.54 2.74
CA ALA A 81 -13.94 -11.02 3.59
C ALA A 81 -12.97 -11.93 2.82
N ILE A 82 -13.50 -12.92 2.09
CA ILE A 82 -12.69 -13.86 1.29
C ILE A 82 -12.06 -13.12 0.11
N GLY A 83 -12.77 -12.17 -0.51
CA GLY A 83 -12.23 -11.34 -1.59
C GLY A 83 -11.01 -10.55 -1.15
N LEU A 84 -11.05 -9.92 0.03
CA LEU A 84 -9.92 -9.18 0.58
C LEU A 84 -8.73 -10.08 0.92
N LEU A 85 -8.99 -11.23 1.55
CA LEU A 85 -7.95 -12.21 1.91
C LEU A 85 -7.28 -12.81 0.67
N THR A 86 -8.07 -13.14 -0.35
CA THR A 86 -7.55 -13.70 -1.61
C THR A 86 -6.77 -12.64 -2.39
N TYR A 87 -7.23 -11.38 -2.38
CA TYR A 87 -6.51 -10.27 -2.99
C TYR A 87 -5.16 -10.02 -2.33
N ALA A 88 -5.09 -10.08 -0.99
CA ALA A 88 -3.83 -9.95 -0.25
C ALA A 88 -2.87 -11.13 -0.47
N ALA A 89 -3.40 -12.34 -0.65
CA ALA A 89 -2.58 -13.55 -0.80
C ALA A 89 -1.99 -13.72 -2.22
N VAL A 90 -2.81 -13.49 -3.25
CA VAL A 90 -2.46 -13.79 -4.65
C VAL A 90 -2.81 -12.63 -5.60
N GLY A 91 -3.82 -11.82 -5.28
CA GLY A 91 -4.29 -10.74 -6.17
C GLY A 91 -3.24 -9.66 -6.41
N PHE A 92 -2.51 -9.24 -5.37
CA PHE A 92 -1.44 -8.25 -5.52
C PHE A 92 -0.31 -8.74 -6.44
N SER A 93 0.10 -9.99 -6.27
CA SER A 93 1.18 -10.63 -7.03
C SER A 93 0.82 -10.93 -8.50
N LEU A 94 -0.48 -10.89 -8.84
CA LEU A 94 -1.00 -11.10 -10.19
C LEU A 94 -1.30 -9.77 -10.91
N MET A 95 -1.69 -8.73 -10.18
CA MET A 95 -1.96 -7.39 -10.73
C MET A 95 -0.67 -6.62 -11.04
N TYR A 96 0.38 -6.81 -10.24
CA TYR A 96 1.70 -6.24 -10.47
C TYR A 96 2.74 -7.36 -10.63
N PRO A 97 2.76 -8.07 -11.78
CA PRO A 97 3.83 -9.00 -12.06
C PRO A 97 5.14 -8.22 -12.25
N GLY A 98 6.21 -8.66 -11.58
CA GLY A 98 7.51 -8.00 -11.62
C GLY A 98 8.08 -7.82 -13.04
N PRO A 99 9.17 -7.05 -13.18
CA PRO A 99 9.76 -6.68 -14.47
C PRO A 99 10.12 -7.87 -15.38
N ASP A 100 10.27 -9.07 -14.80
CA ASP A 100 10.53 -10.33 -15.52
C ASP A 100 9.35 -10.81 -16.39
N PHE A 101 8.15 -10.23 -16.24
CA PHE A 101 6.94 -10.60 -16.97
C PHE A 101 6.28 -9.42 -17.72
N ALA A 102 7.05 -8.38 -18.06
CA ALA A 102 6.60 -7.24 -18.84
C ALA A 102 6.18 -7.66 -20.27
N GLY A 103 4.94 -8.10 -20.44
CA GLY A 103 4.33 -8.47 -21.73
C GLY A 103 3.59 -9.81 -21.79
N GLY A 104 3.55 -10.58 -20.69
CA GLY A 104 2.81 -11.85 -20.61
C GLY A 104 1.39 -11.71 -20.05
N LEU A 105 0.46 -12.55 -20.52
CA LEU A 105 -0.97 -12.47 -20.21
C LEU A 105 -1.32 -12.80 -18.74
N LEU A 106 -0.45 -13.55 -18.04
CA LEU A 106 -0.53 -13.85 -16.61
C LEU A 106 0.88 -13.97 -16.02
N GLY A 107 1.35 -12.92 -15.34
CA GLY A 107 2.57 -12.98 -14.55
C GLY A 107 2.26 -13.33 -13.10
N PHE A 108 3.04 -14.24 -12.52
CA PHE A 108 2.91 -14.65 -11.12
C PHE A 108 4.21 -14.30 -10.40
N ALA A 109 4.23 -13.18 -9.67
CA ALA A 109 5.43 -12.66 -9.02
C ALA A 109 5.75 -13.32 -7.66
N GLY A 110 5.13 -14.46 -7.34
CA GLY A 110 5.29 -15.16 -6.06
C GLY A 110 4.08 -15.01 -5.14
N PHE A 111 4.18 -15.52 -3.91
CA PHE A 111 3.14 -15.42 -2.88
C PHE A 111 3.47 -14.27 -1.91
N GLY A 112 2.50 -13.39 -1.69
CA GLY A 112 2.58 -12.36 -0.65
C GLY A 112 2.79 -10.93 -1.16
N LEU A 113 2.73 -9.99 -0.22
CA LEU A 113 2.94 -8.56 -0.45
C LEU A 113 4.44 -8.27 -0.43
N HIS A 114 5.05 -8.18 -1.60
CA HIS A 114 6.39 -7.60 -1.73
C HIS A 114 6.23 -6.14 -2.19
N PRO A 115 6.31 -5.16 -1.27
CA PRO A 115 6.34 -3.77 -1.68
C PRO A 115 7.62 -3.54 -2.52
N PRO A 116 7.54 -2.90 -3.69
CA PRO A 116 8.73 -2.41 -4.37
C PRO A 116 9.47 -1.44 -3.44
N ALA A 117 10.80 -1.48 -3.44
CA ALA A 117 11.64 -0.67 -2.56
C ALA A 117 11.39 0.85 -2.72
N GLU A 118 10.74 1.26 -3.82
CA GLU A 118 10.35 2.63 -4.11
C GLU A 118 8.98 3.06 -3.53
N ALA A 119 8.24 2.20 -2.81
CA ALA A 119 6.92 2.55 -2.25
C ALA A 119 6.95 3.73 -1.25
N GLU A 120 8.13 4.06 -0.72
CA GLU A 120 8.37 5.19 0.19
C GLU A 120 9.01 6.40 -0.53
N THR A 121 9.15 6.35 -1.87
CA THR A 121 9.82 7.39 -2.65
C THR A 121 8.88 8.10 -3.63
N PHE A 122 9.14 9.39 -3.84
CA PHE A 122 8.40 10.35 -4.69
C PHE A 122 8.16 9.91 -6.14
N ALA A 123 8.70 8.78 -6.59
CA ALA A 123 8.48 8.22 -7.92
C ALA A 123 7.10 7.57 -8.10
N TYR A 124 6.39 7.26 -7.00
CA TYR A 124 5.06 6.63 -7.02
C TYR A 124 3.89 7.61 -6.84
N ALA A 125 4.16 8.93 -6.77
CA ALA A 125 3.16 9.99 -6.67
C ALA A 125 2.58 10.39 -8.04
#